data_AF-A0A7S2FD73-F1
#
_entry.id   AF-A0A7S2FD73-F1
#
_cell.length_a   1.000
_cell.length_b   1.000
_cell.length_c   1.000
_cell.angle_alpha   90.00
_cell.angle_beta   90.00
_cell.angle_gamma   90.00
#
_symmetry.space_group_name_H-M   'P 1'
#
loop_
_entity.id
_entity.type
_entity.pdbx_description
1 polymer ?
#
loop_
_entity_poly.entity_id
_entity_poly.type
_entity_poly.pdbx_seq_one_letter_code
_entity_poly.pdbx_strand_id
1 'polypeptide(L)'
;VFDVACGAFHTLALQDGGLVFEWGSLNMKRPKPDDLWAPKRPFKSTNTARTIHCGRSFSAVVGHDAQVWVWGSNSSGELGLGQSVKEAKRPTRIQWAPTMDKAIRKGSLSSD
;
A
#
# COMPACT_ATOMS: atom_id res chain seq x y z
N VAL A 1 -8.61 -15.42 -6.13
CA VAL A 1 -8.15 -14.02 -6.27
C VAL A 1 -9.38 -13.19 -6.54
N PHE A 2 -9.64 -12.18 -5.72
CA PHE A 2 -10.80 -11.30 -5.86
C PHE A 2 -10.45 -9.97 -6.53
N ASP A 3 -9.18 -9.56 -6.49
CA ASP A 3 -8.72 -8.34 -7.15
C ASP A 3 -7.24 -8.47 -7.56
N VAL A 4 -6.86 -7.73 -8.60
CA VAL A 4 -5.47 -7.63 -9.08
C VAL A 4 -5.15 -6.17 -9.42
N ALA A 5 -3.97 -5.72 -9.01
CA ALA A 5 -3.45 -4.40 -9.36
C ALA A 5 -2.05 -4.55 -9.94
N CYS A 6 -1.73 -3.76 -10.97
CA CYS A 6 -0.44 -3.86 -11.67
C CYS A 6 0.26 -2.51 -11.69
N GLY A 7 1.54 -2.50 -11.30
CA GLY A 7 2.45 -1.39 -11.55
C GLY A 7 3.26 -1.61 -12.83
N ALA A 8 4.36 -0.87 -12.98
CA ALA A 8 5.18 -0.99 -14.18
C ALA A 8 5.90 -2.35 -14.30
N PHE A 9 6.33 -2.92 -13.18
CA PHE A 9 7.11 -4.16 -13.13
C PHE A 9 6.72 -5.09 -11.99
N HIS A 10 5.61 -4.82 -11.30
CA HIS A 10 5.11 -5.65 -10.20
C HIS A 10 3.59 -5.80 -10.29
N THR A 11 3.08 -6.84 -9.67
CA THR A 11 1.64 -7.12 -9.59
C THR A 11 1.29 -7.48 -8.15
N LEU A 12 0.17 -6.93 -7.68
CA LEU A 12 -0.49 -7.32 -6.45
C LEU A 12 -1.70 -8.20 -6.78
N ALA A 13 -1.92 -9.23 -5.97
CA ALA A 13 -3.16 -9.99 -5.96
C ALA A 13 -3.75 -10.04 -4.56
N LEU A 14 -5.04 -9.76 -4.48
CA LEU A 14 -5.84 -9.87 -3.28
C LEU A 14 -6.57 -11.22 -3.31
N GLN A 15 -6.30 -12.06 -2.32
CA GLN A 15 -6.99 -13.32 -2.11
C GLN A 15 -8.01 -13.20 -0.98
N ASP A 16 -8.91 -14.18 -0.90
CA ASP A 16 -9.82 -14.37 0.22
C ASP A 16 -9.11 -14.29 1.59
N GLY A 17 -9.82 -13.77 2.59
CA GLY A 17 -9.25 -13.47 3.90
C GLY A 17 -8.33 -12.25 3.93
N GLY A 18 -8.30 -11.44 2.86
CA GLY A 18 -7.55 -10.19 2.80
C GLY A 18 -6.03 -10.37 2.71
N LEU A 19 -5.58 -11.51 2.18
CA LEU A 19 -4.18 -11.80 1.94
C LEU A 19 -3.70 -11.11 0.67
N VAL A 20 -2.59 -10.37 0.77
CA VAL A 20 -1.96 -9.70 -0.38
C VAL A 20 -0.70 -10.43 -0.78
N PHE A 21 -0.65 -10.82 -2.04
CA PHE A 21 0.52 -11.38 -2.71
C PHE A 21 1.10 -10.35 -3.66
N GLU A 22 2.43 -10.33 -3.78
CA GLU A 22 3.16 -9.43 -4.66
C GLU A 22 4.25 -10.21 -5.39
N TRP A 23 4.37 -10.03 -6.69
CA TRP A 23 5.49 -10.53 -7.48
C TRP A 23 5.98 -9.47 -8.46
N GLY A 24 7.17 -9.69 -9.01
CA GLY A 24 7.89 -8.70 -9.83
C GLY A 24 8.76 -7.77 -8.98
N SER A 25 9.07 -6.59 -9.52
CA SER A 25 10.05 -5.65 -8.94
C SER A 25 9.47 -4.25 -8.78
N LEU A 26 9.54 -3.71 -7.56
CA LEU A 26 9.24 -2.30 -7.31
C LEU A 26 10.41 -1.37 -7.66
N ASN A 27 11.64 -1.89 -7.68
CA ASN A 27 12.84 -1.05 -7.57
C ASN A 27 13.58 -0.86 -8.89
N MET A 28 13.05 -1.31 -10.03
CA MET A 28 13.67 -1.31 -11.38
C MET A 28 15.05 -2.00 -11.48
N LYS A 29 15.71 -2.27 -10.36
CA LYS A 29 16.90 -3.11 -10.26
C LYS A 29 16.47 -4.51 -10.63
N ARG A 30 17.25 -5.15 -11.53
CA ARG A 30 17.13 -6.58 -11.81
C ARG A 30 17.20 -7.32 -10.48
N PRO A 31 16.11 -7.93 -10.00
CA PRO A 31 16.18 -8.70 -8.79
C PRO A 31 17.04 -9.93 -9.03
N LYS A 32 17.61 -10.50 -7.96
CA LYS A 32 18.36 -11.74 -8.08
C LYS A 32 17.42 -12.83 -8.61
N PRO A 33 17.90 -13.81 -9.41
CA PRO A 33 17.05 -14.84 -10.03
C PRO A 33 16.08 -15.49 -9.02
N ASP A 34 16.57 -15.83 -7.83
CA ASP A 34 15.80 -16.51 -6.78
C ASP A 34 14.68 -15.66 -6.15
N ASP A 35 14.69 -14.34 -6.36
CA ASP A 35 13.71 -13.39 -5.78
C ASP A 35 12.53 -13.08 -6.72
N LEU A 36 12.56 -13.57 -7.97
CA LEU A 36 11.68 -13.13 -9.06
C LEU A 36 10.43 -13.98 -9.31
N TRP A 37 10.43 -15.23 -8.87
CA TRP A 37 9.49 -16.22 -9.42
C TRP A 37 8.42 -16.70 -8.45
N ALA A 38 8.50 -16.29 -7.19
CA ALA A 38 7.50 -16.66 -6.18
C ALA A 38 6.76 -15.41 -5.66
N PRO A 39 5.41 -15.43 -5.64
CA PRO A 39 4.63 -14.42 -4.95
C PRO A 39 5.06 -14.29 -3.49
N LYS A 40 5.48 -13.09 -3.10
CA LYS A 40 5.81 -12.72 -1.72
C LYS A 40 4.58 -12.18 -1.03
N ARG A 41 4.57 -12.23 0.30
CA ARG A 41 3.54 -11.61 1.14
C ARG A 41 4.11 -10.38 1.84
N PRO A 42 4.09 -9.20 1.20
CA PRO A 42 4.63 -7.98 1.80
C PRO A 42 3.75 -7.52 2.97
N PHE A 43 2.43 -7.66 2.83
CA PHE A 43 1.44 -7.28 3.82
C PHE A 43 1.22 -8.42 4.81
N LYS A 44 1.98 -8.36 5.92
CA LYS A 44 1.84 -9.28 7.07
C LYS A 44 1.19 -8.60 8.27
N SER A 45 0.53 -7.46 8.07
CA SER A 45 -0.17 -6.79 9.17
C SER A 45 -1.19 -7.74 9.78
N THR A 46 -1.50 -7.57 11.06
CA THR A 46 -2.66 -8.18 11.74
C THR A 46 -3.99 -7.82 11.06
N ASN A 47 -3.94 -6.87 10.11
CA ASN A 47 -5.07 -6.35 9.40
C ASN A 47 -5.21 -7.06 8.04
N THR A 48 -6.43 -7.40 7.68
CA THR A 48 -6.79 -7.94 6.38
C THR A 48 -6.97 -6.79 5.38
N ALA A 49 -6.47 -6.98 4.16
CA ALA A 49 -6.64 -6.00 3.09
C ALA A 49 -8.07 -6.06 2.54
N ARG A 50 -8.67 -4.88 2.34
CA ARG A 50 -9.97 -4.70 1.69
C ARG A 50 -9.81 -4.39 0.19
N THR A 51 -8.85 -3.53 -0.16
CA THR A 51 -8.55 -3.18 -1.55
C THR A 51 -7.04 -3.05 -1.76
N ILE A 52 -6.61 -3.23 -3.01
CA ILE A 52 -5.21 -3.15 -3.44
C ILE A 52 -5.05 -2.13 -4.56
N HIS A 53 -3.92 -1.44 -4.61
CA HIS A 53 -3.58 -0.49 -5.67
C HIS A 53 -2.09 -0.51 -5.97
N CYS A 54 -1.74 -0.23 -7.23
CA CYS A 54 -0.37 -0.06 -7.67
C CYS A 54 -0.23 1.29 -8.37
N GLY A 55 0.88 1.98 -8.09
CA GLY A 55 1.41 3.01 -8.96
C GLY A 55 2.56 2.47 -9.81
N ARG A 56 3.32 3.37 -10.43
CA ARG A 56 4.44 2.99 -11.32
C ARG A 56 5.45 2.08 -10.60
N SER A 57 5.89 2.49 -9.41
CA SER A 57 6.93 1.82 -8.61
C SER A 57 6.60 1.81 -7.12
N PHE A 58 5.31 1.85 -6.78
CA PHE A 58 4.82 1.73 -5.41
C PHE A 58 3.52 0.93 -5.36
N SER A 59 3.21 0.43 -4.18
CA SER A 59 2.06 -0.40 -3.84
C SER A 59 1.31 0.23 -2.67
N ALA A 60 -0.01 0.08 -2.66
CA ALA A 60 -0.88 0.56 -1.61
C ALA A 60 -2.00 -0.44 -1.28
N VAL A 61 -2.41 -0.46 -0.02
CA VAL A 61 -3.49 -1.29 0.51
C VAL A 61 -4.35 -0.45 1.44
N VAL A 62 -5.67 -0.61 1.33
CA VAL A 62 -6.62 -0.16 2.35
C VAL A 62 -7.05 -1.38 3.16
N GLY A 63 -6.82 -1.34 4.47
CA GLY A 63 -7.29 -2.37 5.40
C GLY A 63 -8.79 -2.27 5.70
N HIS A 64 -9.37 -3.33 6.25
CA HIS A 64 -10.76 -3.29 6.75
C HIS A 64 -10.97 -2.29 7.90
N ASP A 65 -9.89 -1.93 8.60
CA ASP A 65 -9.83 -0.90 9.65
C ASP A 65 -9.71 0.54 9.10
N ALA A 66 -9.93 0.71 7.79
CA ALA A 66 -9.77 1.95 7.05
C ALA A 66 -8.35 2.57 7.12
N GLN A 67 -7.35 1.80 7.54
CA GLN A 67 -5.96 2.24 7.54
C GLN A 67 -5.32 2.02 6.17
N VAL A 68 -4.52 2.99 5.74
CA VAL A 68 -3.81 2.93 4.46
C VAL A 68 -2.35 2.55 4.70
N TRP A 69 -1.88 1.57 3.95
CA TRP A 69 -0.51 1.06 4.00
C TRP A 69 0.13 1.18 2.63
N VAL A 70 1.37 1.66 2.59
CA VAL A 70 2.10 1.92 1.35
C VAL A 70 3.53 1.40 1.41
N TRP A 71 4.07 0.98 0.27
CA TRP A 71 5.47 0.59 0.13
C TRP A 71 5.97 0.78 -1.32
N GLY A 72 7.29 0.81 -1.50
CA GLY A 72 7.95 1.06 -2.78
C GLY A 72 8.68 2.41 -2.83
N SER A 73 8.80 2.97 -4.03
CA SER A 73 9.46 4.26 -4.28
C SER A 73 8.68 5.43 -3.70
N ASN A 74 9.39 6.42 -3.15
CA ASN A 74 8.83 7.71 -2.74
C ASN A 74 9.55 8.88 -3.43
N SER A 75 10.10 8.65 -4.62
CA SER A 75 10.92 9.66 -5.32
C SER A 75 10.13 10.92 -5.71
N SER A 76 8.80 10.82 -5.82
CA SER A 76 7.89 11.93 -6.09
C SER A 76 6.90 12.19 -4.94
N GLY A 77 7.14 11.62 -3.76
CA GLY A 77 6.27 11.78 -2.59
C GLY A 77 5.01 10.90 -2.59
N GLU A 78 4.95 9.89 -3.46
CA GLU A 78 3.76 9.06 -3.70
C GLU A 78 3.27 8.29 -2.47
N LEU A 79 4.14 8.03 -1.50
CA LEU A 79 3.81 7.30 -0.28
C LEU A 79 3.16 8.19 0.80
N GLY A 80 3.28 9.51 0.71
CA GLY A 80 2.75 10.41 1.74
C GLY A 80 3.36 10.24 3.14
N LEU A 81 4.55 9.64 3.25
CA LEU A 81 5.25 9.36 4.52
C LEU A 81 6.16 10.52 5.01
N GLY A 82 6.07 11.68 4.37
CA GLY A 82 6.92 12.84 4.63
C GLY A 82 8.19 12.91 3.77
N GLN A 83 8.82 14.09 3.76
CA GLN A 83 9.90 14.44 2.82
C GLN A 83 11.23 13.69 3.05
N SER A 84 11.45 13.20 4.28
CA SER A 84 12.66 12.48 4.66
C SER A 84 12.66 11.02 4.19
N VAL A 85 11.51 10.47 3.82
CA VAL A 85 11.38 9.09 3.35
C VAL A 85 11.65 9.05 1.85
N LYS A 86 12.65 8.29 1.41
CA LYS A 86 12.97 8.12 -0.02
C LYS A 86 12.38 6.85 -0.64
N GLU A 87 12.15 5.85 0.18
CA GLU A 87 11.50 4.59 -0.17
C GLU A 87 10.97 3.92 1.11
N ALA A 88 9.98 3.05 0.97
CA ALA A 88 9.53 2.16 2.04
C ALA A 88 9.66 0.71 1.58
N LYS A 89 10.60 -0.04 2.18
CA LYS A 89 10.89 -1.44 1.79
C LYS A 89 9.83 -2.45 2.26
N ARG A 90 8.95 -2.03 3.16
CA ARG A 90 7.88 -2.85 3.76
C ARG A 90 6.64 -1.97 3.88
N PRO A 91 5.43 -2.57 3.91
CA PRO A 91 4.20 -1.81 4.13
C PRO A 91 4.30 -0.93 5.37
N THR A 92 4.14 0.36 5.16
CA THR A 92 4.19 1.39 6.20
C THR A 92 2.86 2.09 6.25
N ARG A 93 2.30 2.24 7.45
CA ARG A 93 1.00 2.90 7.64
C ARG A 93 1.17 4.41 7.43
N ILE A 94 0.30 5.01 6.63
CA ILE A 94 0.19 6.47 6.53
C ILE A 94 -0.36 6.99 7.86
N GLN A 95 0.30 7.99 8.44
CA GLN A 95 -0.21 8.73 9.60
C GLN A 95 -0.81 10.04 9.10
N TRP A 96 -2.12 10.17 9.20
CA TRP A 96 -2.79 11.43 8.88
C TRP A 96 -2.45 12.48 9.93
N ALA A 97 -2.31 13.75 9.51
CA ALA A 97 -2.09 14.84 10.45
C ALA A 97 -3.30 14.94 11.41
N PRO A 98 -3.09 15.27 12.71
CA PRO A 98 -4.17 15.39 13.71
C PRO A 98 -5.30 16.36 13.33
N THR A 99 -5.05 17.28 12.40
CA THR A 99 -6.03 18.23 11.87
C THR A 99 -7.10 17.58 10.98
N MET A 100 -6.85 16.40 10.39
CA MET A 100 -7.87 15.69 9.59
C MET A 100 -8.90 14.96 10.46
N ASP A 101 -8.51 14.42 11.63
CA ASP A 101 -9.43 13.74 12.55
C ASP A 101 -10.54 14.65 13.07
N LYS A 102 -10.22 15.95 13.23
CA LYS A 102 -11.19 16.96 13.69
C LYS A 102 -12.20 17.33 12.61
N ALA A 103 -11.82 17.28 11.33
CA ALA A 103 -12.69 17.58 10.20
C ALA A 103 -13.63 16.41 9.89
N ILE A 104 -13.12 15.18 9.94
CA ILE A 104 -13.92 13.96 9.70
C ILE A 104 -15.02 13.79 10.77
N ARG A 105 -14.73 14.12 12.05
CA ARG A 105 -15.74 14.06 13.13
C ARG A 105 -16.77 15.21 13.09
N LYS A 106 -16.48 16.33 12.42
CA LYS A 106 -17.40 17.48 12.34
C LYS A 106 -18.37 17.42 11.15
N GLY A 107 -18.12 16.56 10.17
CA GLY A 107 -18.98 16.40 8.99
C GLY A 107 -20.28 15.61 9.22
N SER A 108 -20.58 15.14 10.44
CA SER A 108 -21.80 14.38 10.76
C SER A 108 -22.84 15.16 11.59
N LEU A 109 -22.69 16.47 11.75
CA LEU A 109 -23.63 17.31 12.51
C LEU A 109 -23.86 18.65 11.80
N SER A 110 -24.62 18.62 10.71
CA SER A 110 -25.45 19.76 10.29
C SER A 110 -26.55 19.27 9.34
N SER A 111 -27.67 18.83 9.91
CA SER A 111 -28.97 18.94 9.27
C SER A 111 -29.79 19.85 10.16
N ASP A 112 -29.74 21.15 9.89
CA ASP A 112 -30.78 22.09 10.29
C ASP A 112 -32.04 21.83 9.43
#